data_AF-A0A158FEW6-F1
#
_entry.id   AF-A0A158FEW6-F1
#
_cell.length_a   1.000
_cell.length_b   1.000
_cell.length_c   1.000
_cell.angle_alpha   90.00
_cell.angle_beta   90.00
_cell.angle_gamma   90.00
#
_symmetry.space_group_name_H-M   'P 1'
#
loop_
_entity.id
_entity.type
_entity.pdbx_description
1 polymer ?
#
loop_
_entity_poly.entity_id
_entity_poly.type
_entity_poly.pdbx_seq_one_letter_code
_entity_poly.pdbx_strand_id
1 'polypeptide(L)'
;MHITFAEDPPVFDGVDLVINFTALVDGQSVVCSISAEALEDHFAAASAREEDLMPAYEQGRPRIRAVCAEALDENGGQPVVLRSGLFRVAGMEPK
;
A
#
# COMPACT_ATOMS: atom_id res chain seq x y z
N MET A 1 -9.59 1.64 -14.64
CA MET A 1 -9.28 0.20 -14.78
C MET A 1 -10.13 -0.62 -13.81
N HIS A 2 -10.26 -1.93 -14.01
CA HIS A 2 -10.81 -2.80 -12.97
C HIS A 2 -9.70 -3.25 -12.03
N ILE A 3 -9.64 -2.65 -10.83
CA ILE A 3 -8.60 -2.92 -9.85
C ILE A 3 -9.20 -3.71 -8.69
N THR A 4 -8.63 -4.88 -8.43
CA THR A 4 -8.91 -5.70 -7.26
C THR A 4 -7.60 -6.07 -6.57
N PHE A 5 -7.67 -6.78 -5.45
CA PHE A 5 -6.48 -7.17 -4.69
C PHE A 5 -6.52 -8.65 -4.40
N ALA A 6 -5.37 -9.30 -4.57
CA ALA A 6 -5.24 -10.71 -4.22
C ALA A 6 -5.38 -10.91 -2.71
N GLU A 7 -5.76 -12.13 -2.31
CA GLU A 7 -5.83 -12.55 -0.91
C GLU A 7 -4.51 -13.18 -0.43
N ASP A 8 -3.50 -13.26 -1.31
CA ASP A 8 -2.16 -13.70 -0.93
C ASP A 8 -1.63 -12.86 0.24
N PRO A 9 -0.92 -13.51 1.19
CA PRO A 9 -0.36 -12.79 2.33
C PRO A 9 0.66 -11.75 1.87
N PRO A 10 0.68 -10.56 2.49
CA PRO A 10 1.71 -9.58 2.20
C PRO A 10 3.09 -10.10 2.67
N VAL A 11 4.15 -9.59 2.04
CA VAL A 11 5.53 -10.00 2.33
C VAL A 11 6.35 -8.78 2.73
N PHE A 12 6.96 -8.82 3.91
CA PHE A 12 7.92 -7.80 4.32
C PHE A 12 9.25 -7.98 3.59
N ASP A 13 9.76 -6.90 3.00
CA ASP A 13 11.10 -6.82 2.46
C ASP A 13 11.95 -5.94 3.37
N GLY A 14 12.84 -6.58 4.13
CA GLY A 14 13.73 -5.91 5.08
C GLY A 14 14.89 -5.15 4.44
N VAL A 15 15.14 -5.30 3.14
CA VAL A 15 16.18 -4.56 2.41
C VAL A 15 15.66 -3.17 2.03
N ASP A 16 14.49 -3.13 1.38
CA ASP A 16 13.85 -1.88 0.95
C ASP A 16 12.94 -1.26 2.03
N LEU A 17 12.73 -1.97 3.16
CA LEU A 17 11.83 -1.59 4.25
C LEU A 17 10.42 -1.29 3.75
N VAL A 18 9.86 -2.24 2.99
CA VAL A 18 8.51 -2.17 2.45
C VAL A 18 7.72 -3.42 2.77
N ILE A 19 6.39 -3.32 2.75
CA ILE A 19 5.50 -4.48 2.67
C ILE A 19 4.97 -4.58 1.24
N ASN A 20 5.23 -5.71 0.60
CA ASN A 20 4.76 -6.05 -0.74
C ASN A 20 3.40 -6.74 -0.69
N PHE A 21 2.51 -6.38 -1.61
CA PHE A 21 1.19 -6.97 -1.78
C PHE A 21 0.76 -6.93 -3.24
N THR A 22 -0.16 -7.83 -3.62
CA THR A 22 -0.55 -8.00 -5.02
C THR A 22 -1.89 -7.32 -5.30
N ALA A 23 -1.88 -6.39 -6.25
CA ALA A 23 -3.06 -5.90 -6.93
C ALA A 23 -3.31 -6.71 -8.21
N LEU A 24 -4.55 -6.73 -8.66
CA LEU A 24 -4.96 -7.30 -9.95
C LEU A 24 -5.55 -6.16 -10.79
N VAL A 25 -4.85 -5.75 -11.84
CA VAL A 25 -5.28 -4.70 -12.77
C VAL A 25 -5.78 -5.37 -14.03
N ASP A 26 -7.09 -5.27 -14.28
CA ASP A 26 -7.78 -5.97 -15.37
C ASP A 26 -7.45 -7.49 -15.39
N GLY A 27 -7.31 -8.07 -14.19
CA GLY A 27 -6.97 -9.48 -13.96
C GLY A 27 -5.48 -9.81 -14.01
N GLN A 28 -4.60 -8.86 -14.33
CA GLN A 28 -3.14 -9.07 -14.34
C GLN A 28 -2.52 -8.72 -12.99
N SER A 29 -1.65 -9.58 -12.47
CA SER A 29 -0.95 -9.35 -11.20
C SER A 29 0.07 -8.22 -11.29
N VAL A 30 -0.08 -7.24 -10.41
CA VAL A 30 0.82 -6.10 -10.24
C VAL A 30 1.26 -6.05 -8.78
N VAL A 31 2.56 -6.27 -8.54
CA VAL A 31 3.13 -6.17 -7.19
C VAL A 31 3.29 -4.70 -6.84
N CYS A 32 2.64 -4.29 -5.76
CA CYS A 32 2.73 -2.95 -5.19
C CYS A 32 3.34 -3.07 -3.79
N SER A 33 3.80 -1.95 -3.26
CA SER A 33 4.45 -1.93 -1.95
C SER A 33 3.99 -0.72 -1.14
N ILE A 34 4.07 -0.81 0.19
CA ILE A 34 3.95 0.34 1.09
C ILE A 34 5.21 0.44 1.93
N SER A 35 5.77 1.65 2.06
CA SER A 35 6.99 1.87 2.86
C SER A 35 6.74 1.82 4.35
N ALA A 36 7.75 1.38 5.12
CA ALA A 36 7.76 1.45 6.57
C ALA A 36 7.41 2.85 7.10
N GLU A 37 8.01 3.90 6.51
CA GLU A 37 7.73 5.31 6.84
C GLU A 37 6.22 5.63 6.77
N ALA A 38 5.53 5.14 5.73
CA ALA A 38 4.10 5.38 5.59
C ALA A 38 3.28 4.63 6.65
N LEU A 39 3.70 3.41 7.00
CA LEU A 39 3.06 2.61 8.05
C LEU A 39 3.25 3.22 9.44
N GLU A 40 4.44 3.78 9.71
CA GLU A 40 4.73 4.51 10.95
C GLU A 40 3.91 5.81 11.04
N ASP A 41 3.93 6.64 9.99
CA ASP A 41 3.24 7.94 9.97
C ASP A 41 1.71 7.83 10.01
N HIS A 42 1.12 6.84 9.32
CA HIS A 42 -0.33 6.82 9.03
C HIS A 42 -1.08 5.61 9.56
N PHE A 43 -0.38 4.56 9.97
CA PHE A 43 -0.98 3.27 10.34
C PHE A 43 -0.50 2.75 11.70
N ALA A 44 0.12 3.63 12.50
CA ALA A 44 0.51 3.38 13.89
C ALA A 44 1.50 2.21 14.07
N ALA A 45 2.33 1.92 13.07
CA ALA A 45 3.49 1.04 13.29
C ALA A 45 4.45 1.71 14.28
N ALA A 46 4.86 0.97 15.32
CA ALA A 46 5.74 1.51 16.37
C ALA A 46 7.21 1.60 15.94
N SER A 47 7.62 0.81 14.96
CA SER A 47 8.95 0.87 14.35
C SER A 47 8.98 0.23 12.95
N ALA A 48 10.08 0.44 12.23
CA ALA A 48 10.35 -0.20 10.93
C ALA A 48 10.70 -1.71 11.02
N ARG A 49 10.29 -2.42 12.07
CA ARG A 49 10.47 -3.88 12.21
C ARG A 49 9.26 -4.63 11.68
N GLU A 50 9.48 -5.81 11.11
CA GLU A 50 8.41 -6.68 10.60
C GLU A 50 7.26 -6.88 11.61
N GLU A 51 7.60 -7.11 12.88
CA GLU A 51 6.64 -7.34 13.97
C GLU A 51 5.67 -6.18 14.22
N ASP A 52 6.08 -4.95 13.92
CA ASP A 52 5.26 -3.75 14.04
C ASP A 52 4.57 -3.38 12.72
N LEU A 53 5.26 -3.60 11.59
CA LEU A 53 4.77 -3.22 10.26
C LEU A 53 3.65 -4.12 9.75
N MET A 54 3.77 -5.44 9.93
CA MET A 54 2.76 -6.40 9.49
C MET A 54 1.38 -6.17 10.13
N PRO A 55 1.25 -6.02 11.46
CA PRO A 55 -0.06 -5.74 12.07
C PRO A 55 -0.59 -4.35 11.70
N ALA A 56 0.27 -3.34 11.51
CA ALA A 56 -0.14 -2.02 11.04
C ALA A 56 -0.72 -2.09 9.62
N TYR A 57 -0.07 -2.84 8.72
CA TYR A 57 -0.56 -3.10 7.38
C TYR A 57 -1.92 -3.81 7.41
N GLU A 58 -2.07 -4.88 8.18
CA GLU A 58 -3.32 -5.65 8.25
C GLU A 58 -4.50 -4.80 8.76
N GLN A 59 -4.27 -3.98 9.79
CA GLN A 59 -5.28 -3.04 10.30
C GLN A 59 -5.61 -1.92 9.30
N GLY A 60 -4.58 -1.42 8.60
CA GLY A 60 -4.68 -0.36 7.59
C GLY A 60 -5.15 -0.82 6.21
N ARG A 61 -5.25 -2.12 5.99
CA ARG A 61 -5.40 -2.76 4.67
C ARG A 61 -6.51 -2.16 3.79
N PRO A 62 -7.71 -1.82 4.31
CA PRO A 62 -8.76 -1.19 3.50
C PRO A 62 -8.33 0.17 2.92
N ARG A 63 -7.73 1.04 3.75
CA ARG A 63 -7.27 2.37 3.32
C ARG A 63 -6.05 2.27 2.41
N ILE A 64 -5.12 1.38 2.70
CA ILE A 64 -3.94 1.12 1.86
C ILE A 64 -4.36 0.70 0.46
N ARG A 65 -5.31 -0.23 0.36
CA ARG A 65 -5.87 -0.70 -0.91
C ARG A 65 -6.61 0.41 -1.67
N ALA A 66 -7.37 1.26 -0.98
CA ALA A 66 -8.05 2.39 -1.62
C ALA A 66 -7.06 3.37 -2.27
N VAL A 67 -6.02 3.79 -1.54
CA VAL A 67 -4.97 4.68 -2.08
C VAL A 67 -4.18 3.99 -3.20
N CYS A 68 -3.90 2.69 -3.06
CA CYS A 68 -3.24 1.91 -4.11
C CYS A 68 -4.06 1.90 -5.41
N ALA A 69 -5.37 1.67 -5.31
CA ALA A 69 -6.25 1.64 -6.47
C ALA A 69 -6.30 2.99 -7.18
N GLU A 70 -6.36 4.11 -6.44
CA GLU A 70 -6.29 5.45 -7.01
C GLU A 70 -4.96 5.67 -7.74
N ALA A 71 -3.84 5.39 -7.08
CA ALA A 71 -2.52 5.58 -7.68
C ALA A 71 -2.28 4.70 -8.91
N LEU A 72 -2.80 3.46 -8.90
CA LEU A 72 -2.77 2.56 -10.05
C LEU A 72 -3.65 3.08 -11.19
N ASP A 73 -4.82 3.63 -10.90
CA ASP A 73 -5.69 4.20 -11.94
C ASP A 73 -5.04 5.42 -12.60
N GLU A 74 -4.42 6.31 -11.81
CA GLU A 74 -3.72 7.51 -12.28
C GLU A 74 -2.46 7.19 -13.10
N ASN A 75 -1.72 6.14 -12.73
CA ASN A 75 -0.45 5.79 -13.38
C ASN A 75 -0.57 4.77 -14.52
N GLY A 76 -1.80 4.36 -14.89
CA GLY A 76 -2.03 3.39 -15.97
C GLY A 76 -1.73 1.93 -15.59
N GLY A 77 -1.88 1.57 -14.31
CA GLY A 77 -1.76 0.20 -13.81
C GLY A 77 -0.33 -0.24 -13.53
N GLN A 78 0.63 0.69 -13.47
CA GLN A 78 2.04 0.39 -13.21
C GLN A 78 2.31 0.14 -11.71
N PRO A 79 3.26 -0.74 -11.37
CA PRO A 79 3.67 -0.97 -9.98
C PRO A 79 3.91 0.34 -9.22
N VAL A 80 3.38 0.43 -8.00
CA VAL A 80 3.47 1.63 -7.18
C VAL A 80 4.04 1.32 -5.79
N VAL A 81 4.85 2.24 -5.28
CA VAL A 81 5.28 2.26 -3.88
C VAL A 81 4.53 3.36 -3.16
N LEU A 82 3.68 2.99 -2.21
CA LEU A 82 2.91 3.91 -1.38
C LEU A 82 3.81 4.49 -0.29
N ARG A 83 4.26 5.72 -0.52
CA ARG A 83 5.05 6.53 0.43
C ARG A 83 4.14 7.42 1.28
N SER A 84 4.64 7.95 2.40
CA SER A 84 3.85 8.77 3.34
C SER A 84 3.13 9.94 2.66
N GLY A 85 3.74 10.53 1.62
CA GLY A 85 3.14 11.63 0.85
C GLY A 85 1.79 11.32 0.20
N LEU A 86 1.59 10.08 -0.30
CA LEU A 86 0.33 9.67 -0.96
C LEU A 86 -0.86 9.68 0.02
N PHE A 87 -0.62 9.31 1.28
CA PHE A 87 -1.66 9.26 2.31
C PHE A 87 -2.05 10.63 2.85
N ARG A 88 -1.24 11.66 2.60
CA ARG A 88 -1.53 13.06 2.96
C ARG A 88 -2.46 13.71 1.96
N VAL A 89 -2.37 13.33 0.67
CA VAL A 89 -3.16 13.91 -0.42
C VAL A 89 -4.48 13.17 -0.65
N ALA A 90 -4.50 11.84 -0.47
CA ALA A 90 -5.68 11.00 -0.68
C ALA A 90 -6.84 11.23 0.34
N GLY A 91 -6.69 12.19 1.28
CA GLY A 91 -7.76 12.66 2.17
C GLY A 91 -8.26 14.07 1.84
N MET A 92 -7.72 14.71 0.80
CA MET A 92 -8.20 15.99 0.28
C MET A 92 -9.18 15.75 -0.86
N GLU A 93 -10.41 15.36 -0.54
CA GLU A 93 -11.49 15.45 -1.52
C GLU A 93 -11.64 16.94 -1.92
N PRO A 94 -11.61 17.31 -3.21
CA PRO A 94 -12.07 18.63 -3.60
C PRO A 94 -13.57 18.70 -3.31
N LYS A 95 -13.94 19.69 -2.48
CA LYS A 95 -15.32 20.00 -2.12
C LYS A 95 -16.17 20.37 -3.33
#